data_AF-A0A4Y7THS8-F1
#
_entry.id   AF-A0A4Y7THS8-F1
#
_cell.length_a   1.000
_cell.length_b   1.000
_cell.length_c   1.000
_cell.angle_alpha   90.00
_cell.angle_beta   90.00
_cell.angle_gamma   90.00
#
_symmetry.space_group_name_H-M   'P 1'
#
loop_
_entity.id
_entity.type
_entity.pdbx_description
1 polymer ?
#
loop_
_entity_poly.entity_id
_entity_poly.type
_entity_poly.pdbx_seq_one_letter_code
_entity_poly.pdbx_strand_id
1 'polypeptide(L)'
;MARRNQDSAGATSGMMVADRETTEQGYGVASTSTTYKPGPSTTTTIPAPRLTRPRGSPDTLRRNSAGALVPILEEEPTHMEFSNQHVRQFSGSVVVDMDESDDEEVEEWLLEQELAKEGLYRGSFKRLIAFYSLVPFTTIMTFALLAVLPLVAYRLDPDSPHSPYPYSPYLPYPLPEMLIAAALWSMSLLLREFVFSLSSSISASLGPYTSMVLSLLATSVQTIITVLLQLASVVLLLIGPSPGFTHPTWHDHAFRRVWTVALGWAGVEAIVGIKQGYENITLYRDVLVHVKRISPEDAQIPTERSSYSEHSSPGITRQTTRGSQELLFEEPHGERQPLLQKLPQVNGVYRFSRKAIEREVQNDLDLLVALKAREELEEIYGIPVIHIPVFISCLHRVNAVLNSLGTFLLLSAAYLRSPLAPSVPERIHTFYPLNLLPHIVAEALKKQSRTLLSATLAGVILCQLTLGLLHTAWVLPRIGVATYVYIALLVSLALFFSGLAFWEALV
;
A
#
# COMPACT_ATOMS: atom_id res chain seq x y z
N MET A 1 -23.71 61.62 6.38
CA MET A 1 -23.87 62.89 7.10
C MET A 1 -24.82 62.67 8.27
N ALA A 2 -24.36 62.99 9.49
CA ALA A 2 -25.06 63.16 10.80
C ALA A 2 -25.85 61.96 11.37
N ARG A 3 -25.36 61.24 12.40
CA ARG A 3 -25.27 61.53 13.87
C ARG A 3 -26.57 61.36 14.67
N ARG A 4 -26.61 60.35 15.55
CA ARG A 4 -27.16 60.35 16.94
C ARG A 4 -26.81 58.99 17.59
N ASN A 5 -25.79 58.82 18.44
CA ASN A 5 -25.54 59.22 19.84
C ASN A 5 -26.48 58.67 20.93
N GLN A 6 -25.81 58.17 21.99
CA GLN A 6 -26.19 57.84 23.38
C GLN A 6 -26.47 56.36 23.66
N ASP A 7 -25.56 55.61 24.31
CA ASP A 7 -25.06 55.71 25.71
C ASP A 7 -26.09 55.23 26.75
N SER A 8 -25.83 54.08 27.38
CA SER A 8 -26.04 53.93 28.82
C SER A 8 -25.18 52.80 29.37
N ALA A 9 -24.27 53.18 30.26
CA ALA A 9 -23.53 52.34 31.17
C ALA A 9 -24.44 51.82 32.31
N GLY A 10 -24.00 50.73 32.94
CA GLY A 10 -24.59 50.17 34.15
C GLY A 10 -23.66 49.15 34.79
N ALA A 11 -22.66 49.63 35.53
CA ALA A 11 -22.00 48.90 36.62
C ALA A 11 -23.02 48.76 37.79
N THR A 12 -22.98 47.84 38.74
CA THR A 12 -21.89 47.45 39.65
C THR A 12 -22.42 46.38 40.63
N SER A 13 -21.50 45.70 41.33
CA SER A 13 -21.67 45.05 42.66
C SER A 13 -22.12 43.57 42.67
N GLY A 14 -21.45 42.62 43.31
CA GLY A 14 -20.34 42.64 44.28
C GLY A 14 -20.51 41.49 45.30
N MET A 15 -19.39 41.02 45.88
CA MET A 15 -19.24 40.06 47.01
C MET A 15 -19.45 38.56 46.73
N MET A 16 -18.69 37.59 47.27
CA MET A 16 -17.46 37.57 48.08
C MET A 16 -16.97 36.11 48.15
N VAL A 17 -15.65 35.91 47.95
CA VAL A 17 -14.69 35.21 48.83
C VAL A 17 -15.08 33.86 49.46
N ALA A 18 -14.28 32.83 49.13
CA ALA A 18 -13.74 31.90 50.13
C ALA A 18 -12.38 31.37 49.65
N ASP A 19 -11.33 31.84 50.31
CA ASP A 19 -9.96 31.36 50.23
C ASP A 19 -9.84 29.90 50.69
N ARG A 20 -8.97 29.15 50.02
CA ARG A 20 -8.18 28.11 50.70
C ARG A 20 -6.90 27.84 49.92
N GLU A 21 -5.83 28.52 50.33
CA GLU A 21 -4.46 28.05 50.13
C GLU A 21 -4.23 26.76 50.92
N THR A 22 -3.53 25.79 50.34
CA THR A 22 -2.34 25.17 50.95
C THR A 22 -1.68 24.14 50.01
N THR A 23 -0.43 24.47 49.68
CA THR A 23 0.75 23.58 49.71
C THR A 23 1.06 22.67 48.51
N GLU A 24 2.17 23.06 47.87
CA GLU A 24 3.24 22.25 47.30
C GLU A 24 3.12 20.72 47.35
N GLN A 25 3.31 20.08 46.19
CA GLN A 25 4.42 19.12 45.99
C GLN A 25 4.46 18.65 44.53
N GLY A 26 5.65 18.77 43.93
CA GLY A 26 5.91 18.35 42.56
C GLY A 26 5.99 16.84 42.39
N TYR A 27 5.56 16.37 41.22
CA TYR A 27 5.95 15.11 40.59
C TYR A 27 5.90 15.38 39.07
N GLY A 28 6.92 15.12 38.28
CA GLY A 28 7.80 13.96 38.32
C GLY A 28 7.46 13.13 37.08
N VAL A 29 8.19 13.40 36.00
CA VAL A 29 8.16 12.62 34.75
C VAL A 29 8.49 11.17 35.08
N ALA A 30 7.54 10.26 34.90
CA ALA A 30 7.72 8.83 35.12
C ALA A 30 7.66 8.10 33.78
N SER A 31 8.85 7.84 33.23
CA SER A 31 9.11 6.84 32.21
C SER A 31 8.94 5.45 32.82
N THR A 32 7.95 4.67 32.38
CA THR A 32 7.80 3.29 32.80
C THR A 32 8.66 2.37 31.91
N SER A 33 9.87 2.07 32.39
CA SER A 33 10.63 0.88 31.98
C SER A 33 10.17 -0.32 32.81
N THR A 34 9.52 -1.30 32.20
CA THR A 34 9.21 -2.57 32.84
C THR A 34 10.40 -3.52 32.74
N THR A 35 11.23 -3.49 33.79
CA THR A 35 12.25 -4.50 34.09
C THR A 35 11.57 -5.72 34.71
N TYR A 36 11.56 -6.84 33.99
CA TYR A 36 11.09 -8.13 34.52
C TYR A 36 12.22 -8.80 35.31
N LYS A 37 12.00 -9.05 36.61
CA LYS A 37 12.84 -9.92 37.45
C LYS A 37 12.02 -11.14 37.88
N PRO A 38 12.56 -12.37 37.84
CA PRO A 38 11.82 -13.58 38.16
C PRO A 38 11.80 -13.85 39.67
N GLY A 39 10.64 -14.27 40.17
CA GLY A 39 10.40 -14.83 41.50
C GLY A 39 9.95 -16.29 41.43
N PRO A 40 9.94 -17.03 42.56
CA PRO A 40 10.47 -18.39 42.63
C PRO A 40 9.48 -19.50 42.25
N SER A 41 10.09 -20.57 41.77
CA SER A 41 9.52 -21.85 41.36
C SER A 41 8.83 -22.62 42.50
N THR A 42 7.53 -22.84 42.35
CA THR A 42 6.78 -23.92 43.01
C THR A 42 6.68 -25.12 42.08
N THR A 43 7.39 -26.18 42.45
CA THR A 43 7.42 -27.48 41.76
C THR A 43 6.08 -28.20 42.00
N THR A 44 5.27 -28.34 40.96
CA THR A 44 4.13 -29.28 40.94
C THR A 44 4.37 -30.29 39.83
N THR A 45 4.69 -31.50 40.24
CA THR A 45 4.96 -32.66 39.40
C THR A 45 3.64 -33.20 38.84
N ILE A 46 3.42 -33.08 37.53
CA ILE A 46 2.32 -33.71 36.78
C ILE A 46 2.96 -34.59 35.68
N PRO A 47 2.47 -35.82 35.47
CA PRO A 47 3.15 -36.84 34.66
C PRO A 47 3.14 -36.52 33.16
N ALA A 48 4.26 -36.82 32.52
CA ALA A 48 4.55 -36.54 31.12
C ALA A 48 3.68 -37.35 30.15
N PRO A 49 3.06 -36.72 29.13
CA PRO A 49 2.54 -37.44 27.98
C PRO A 49 3.70 -37.87 27.05
N ARG A 50 3.70 -39.15 26.67
CA ARG A 50 4.60 -39.74 25.67
C ARG A 50 4.40 -39.04 24.32
N LEU A 51 5.36 -38.20 23.94
CA LEU A 51 5.50 -37.67 22.59
C LEU A 51 6.27 -38.68 21.71
N THR A 52 5.55 -39.27 20.77
CA THR A 52 6.11 -39.97 19.62
C THR A 52 6.83 -38.95 18.73
N ARG A 53 8.12 -39.19 18.54
CA ARG A 53 9.05 -38.38 17.77
C ARG A 53 8.84 -38.63 16.26
N PRO A 54 8.43 -37.66 15.44
CA PRO A 54 8.57 -37.78 14.00
C PRO A 54 10.02 -37.45 13.63
N ARG A 55 10.78 -38.46 13.22
CA ARG A 55 12.02 -38.29 12.47
C ARG A 55 11.63 -37.99 11.02
N GLY A 56 11.73 -36.73 10.62
CA GLY A 56 11.61 -36.31 9.23
C GLY A 56 12.60 -35.18 8.98
N SER A 57 13.71 -35.51 8.30
CA SER A 57 14.74 -34.56 7.87
C SER A 57 14.22 -33.78 6.65
N PRO A 58 14.37 -32.44 6.55
CA PRO A 58 13.86 -31.67 5.41
C PRO A 58 14.76 -31.66 4.16
N ASP A 59 15.76 -32.53 4.06
CA ASP A 59 16.85 -32.40 3.05
C ASP A 59 16.63 -33.16 1.73
N THR A 60 15.44 -33.68 1.44
CA THR A 60 15.23 -34.56 0.27
C THR A 60 14.33 -34.04 -0.85
N LEU A 61 13.89 -32.77 -0.82
CA LEU A 61 12.98 -32.23 -1.86
C LEU A 61 13.61 -31.35 -2.96
N ARG A 62 14.94 -31.14 -2.97
CA ARG A 62 15.57 -30.27 -3.99
C ARG A 62 16.58 -30.96 -4.91
N ARG A 63 16.51 -32.29 -5.10
CA ARG A 63 17.48 -32.99 -5.96
C ARG A 63 16.96 -33.85 -7.10
N ASN A 64 15.64 -33.94 -7.34
CA ASN A 64 15.09 -34.80 -8.40
C ASN A 64 14.16 -34.04 -9.37
N SER A 65 14.65 -32.99 -10.03
CA SER A 65 13.91 -32.37 -11.16
C SER A 65 14.80 -31.94 -12.33
N ALA A 66 16.10 -32.27 -12.31
CA ALA A 66 17.00 -32.07 -13.44
C ALA A 66 17.56 -33.44 -13.87
N GLY A 67 16.85 -34.12 -14.77
CA GLY A 67 17.32 -35.36 -15.39
C GLY A 67 16.31 -36.50 -15.38
N ALA A 68 15.30 -36.40 -16.25
CA ALA A 68 14.64 -37.53 -16.94
C ALA A 68 13.35 -37.03 -17.61
N LEU A 69 13.47 -36.23 -18.68
CA LEU A 69 12.45 -36.21 -19.72
C LEU A 69 13.03 -36.91 -20.94
N VAL A 70 12.53 -38.12 -21.14
CA VAL A 70 12.60 -38.90 -22.37
C VAL A 70 11.97 -38.05 -23.49
N PRO A 71 12.60 -37.93 -24.67
CA PRO A 71 11.94 -37.33 -25.81
C PRO A 71 10.78 -38.25 -26.23
N ILE A 72 9.56 -37.78 -26.02
CA ILE A 72 8.36 -38.35 -26.64
C ILE A 72 8.38 -37.92 -28.10
N LEU A 73 8.27 -38.91 -28.99
CA LEU A 73 8.08 -38.74 -30.43
C LEU A 73 6.89 -37.80 -30.68
N GLU A 74 7.15 -36.67 -31.35
CA GLU A 74 6.11 -35.79 -31.86
C GLU A 74 5.36 -36.50 -32.99
N GLU A 75 4.04 -36.61 -32.82
CA GLU A 75 3.10 -36.95 -33.87
C GLU A 75 2.97 -35.76 -34.85
N GLU A 76 3.39 -36.02 -36.08
CA GLU A 76 2.87 -35.52 -37.36
C GLU A 76 2.07 -34.19 -37.36
N PRO A 77 2.68 -33.05 -37.75
CA PRO A 77 1.94 -31.84 -38.05
C PRO A 77 1.28 -31.94 -39.44
N THR A 78 0.01 -31.57 -39.44
CA THR A 78 -0.86 -31.49 -40.60
C THR A 78 -0.31 -30.53 -41.64
N HIS A 79 -0.19 -31.04 -42.86
CA HIS A 79 0.24 -30.41 -44.09
C HIS A 79 -0.60 -29.14 -44.40
N MET A 80 -0.08 -27.94 -44.12
CA MET A 80 -0.57 -26.71 -44.74
C MET A 80 0.21 -26.46 -46.03
N GLU A 81 -0.45 -26.79 -47.14
CA GLU A 81 -0.01 -26.59 -48.51
C GLU A 81 -0.05 -25.09 -48.85
N PHE A 82 1.06 -24.38 -48.60
CA PHE A 82 1.24 -23.03 -49.12
C PHE A 82 1.68 -23.09 -50.58
N SER A 83 0.83 -22.49 -51.40
CA SER A 83 0.95 -22.36 -52.85
C SER A 83 2.33 -21.80 -53.27
N ASN A 84 3.05 -22.58 -54.07
CA ASN A 84 4.23 -22.17 -54.80
C ASN A 84 3.87 -21.05 -55.80
N GLN A 85 4.11 -19.80 -55.41
CA GLN A 85 3.97 -18.66 -56.31
C GLN A 85 5.35 -18.04 -56.62
N HIS A 86 5.86 -18.45 -57.79
CA HIS A 86 6.79 -17.73 -58.66
C HIS A 86 7.97 -16.96 -58.04
N VAL A 87 9.10 -17.67 -57.92
CA VAL A 87 10.44 -17.07 -57.94
C VAL A 87 10.67 -16.38 -59.29
N ARG A 88 10.49 -15.05 -59.34
CA ARG A 88 11.12 -14.21 -60.35
C ARG A 88 12.56 -13.97 -59.92
N GLN A 89 13.49 -14.62 -60.61
CA GLN A 89 14.92 -14.29 -60.57
C GLN A 89 15.12 -12.84 -61.01
N PHE A 90 15.28 -11.93 -60.04
CA PHE A 90 15.93 -10.66 -60.25
C PHE A 90 17.35 -10.77 -59.69
N SER A 91 18.32 -10.87 -60.59
CA SER A 91 19.74 -10.78 -60.28
C SER A 91 20.06 -9.33 -59.95
N GLY A 92 19.92 -8.97 -58.68
CA GLY A 92 20.36 -7.73 -58.09
C GLY A 92 20.83 -8.04 -56.67
N SER A 93 22.14 -7.91 -56.44
CA SER A 93 22.78 -8.04 -55.14
C SER A 93 22.26 -6.94 -54.21
N VAL A 94 21.12 -7.19 -53.58
CA VAL A 94 20.69 -6.48 -52.38
C VAL A 94 21.31 -7.28 -51.24
N VAL A 95 22.42 -6.77 -50.70
CA VAL A 95 22.85 -7.13 -49.35
C VAL A 95 21.71 -6.69 -48.46
N VAL A 96 20.86 -7.64 -48.09
CA VAL A 96 19.91 -7.43 -47.01
C VAL A 96 20.79 -7.38 -45.77
N ASP A 97 21.09 -6.17 -45.30
CA ASP A 97 21.50 -5.95 -43.90
C ASP A 97 20.40 -6.63 -43.07
N MET A 98 20.65 -7.87 -42.68
CA MET A 98 19.85 -8.51 -41.65
C MET A 98 20.13 -7.70 -40.40
N ASP A 99 19.11 -6.99 -39.96
CA ASP A 99 19.12 -6.04 -38.85
C ASP A 99 19.76 -6.72 -37.63
N GLU A 100 21.02 -6.39 -37.33
CA GLU A 100 21.74 -6.85 -36.12
C GLU A 100 20.96 -6.52 -34.84
N SER A 101 19.96 -5.64 -34.91
CA SER A 101 19.07 -5.29 -33.80
C SER A 101 18.22 -6.45 -33.29
N ASP A 102 17.80 -7.38 -34.16
CA ASP A 102 16.91 -8.47 -33.75
C ASP A 102 17.66 -9.51 -32.91
N ASP A 103 18.94 -9.74 -33.20
CA ASP A 103 19.78 -10.68 -32.46
C ASP A 103 20.09 -10.17 -31.04
N GLU A 104 20.28 -8.86 -30.86
CA GLU A 104 20.52 -8.26 -29.55
C GLU A 104 19.31 -8.38 -28.60
N GLU A 105 18.08 -8.18 -29.10
CA GLU A 105 16.87 -8.29 -28.28
C GLU A 105 16.66 -9.73 -27.80
N VAL A 106 16.92 -10.71 -28.66
CA VAL A 106 16.84 -12.14 -28.31
C VAL A 106 17.89 -12.50 -27.26
N GLU A 107 19.14 -12.02 -27.39
CA GLU A 107 20.18 -12.26 -26.38
C GLU A 107 19.81 -11.62 -25.03
N GLU A 108 19.26 -10.39 -25.03
CA GLU A 108 18.79 -9.75 -23.80
C GLU A 108 17.68 -10.56 -23.13
N TRP A 109 16.73 -11.04 -23.91
CA TRP A 109 15.62 -11.85 -23.42
C TRP A 109 16.10 -13.18 -22.84
N LEU A 110 17.05 -13.86 -23.51
CA LEU A 110 17.65 -15.10 -23.03
C LEU A 110 18.41 -14.89 -21.72
N LEU A 111 19.18 -13.80 -21.63
CA LEU A 111 19.93 -13.44 -20.42
C LEU A 111 18.98 -13.10 -19.27
N GLU A 112 17.90 -12.37 -19.53
CA GLU A 112 16.85 -12.11 -18.53
C GLU A 112 16.17 -13.39 -18.07
N GLN A 113 15.89 -14.32 -18.99
CA GLN A 113 15.32 -15.62 -18.65
C GLN A 113 16.29 -16.47 -17.81
N GLU A 114 17.59 -16.43 -18.10
CA GLU A 114 18.63 -17.12 -17.32
C GLU A 114 18.76 -16.53 -15.92
N LEU A 115 18.83 -15.20 -15.79
CA LEU A 115 18.80 -14.52 -14.49
C LEU A 115 17.54 -14.88 -13.71
N ALA A 116 16.37 -14.86 -14.36
CA ALA A 116 15.10 -15.20 -13.71
C ALA A 116 15.09 -16.66 -13.22
N LYS A 117 15.70 -17.61 -13.95
CA LYS A 117 15.89 -19.01 -13.47
C LYS A 117 16.74 -19.09 -12.22
N GLU A 118 17.72 -18.19 -12.08
CA GLU A 118 18.54 -18.04 -10.86
C GLU A 118 17.86 -17.18 -9.78
N GLY A 119 16.66 -16.67 -10.07
CA GLY A 119 15.93 -15.75 -9.21
C GLY A 119 16.63 -14.41 -9.05
N LEU A 120 17.43 -13.99 -10.04
CA LEU A 120 18.10 -12.70 -10.22
C LEU A 120 17.33 -11.83 -11.20
N TYR A 121 17.47 -10.51 -11.07
CA TYR A 121 16.79 -9.57 -11.96
C TYR A 121 17.75 -8.49 -12.46
N ARG A 122 17.61 -8.09 -13.71
CA ARG A 122 18.41 -7.00 -14.29
C ARG A 122 17.88 -5.65 -13.82
N GLY A 123 18.75 -4.80 -13.30
CA GLY A 123 18.39 -3.40 -13.02
C GLY A 123 19.22 -2.74 -11.92
N SER A 124 19.12 -1.41 -11.86
CA SER A 124 19.70 -0.64 -10.76
C SER A 124 18.62 -0.35 -9.72
N PHE A 125 18.79 -0.88 -8.51
CA PHE A 125 17.89 -0.62 -7.37
C PHE A 125 17.74 0.89 -7.09
N LYS A 126 18.81 1.67 -7.25
CA LYS A 126 18.77 3.14 -7.11
C LYS A 126 17.81 3.79 -8.11
N ARG A 127 17.84 3.33 -9.37
CA ARG A 127 16.95 3.83 -10.43
C ARG A 127 15.50 3.44 -10.15
N LEU A 128 15.26 2.20 -9.68
CA LEU A 128 13.93 1.74 -9.29
C LEU A 128 13.34 2.57 -8.15
N ILE A 129 14.11 2.82 -7.08
CA ILE A 129 13.68 3.70 -5.97
C ILE A 129 13.40 5.12 -6.46
N ALA A 130 14.27 5.66 -7.32
CA ALA A 130 14.09 6.99 -7.86
C ALA A 130 12.77 7.10 -8.64
N PHE A 131 12.44 6.12 -9.49
CA PHE A 131 11.13 6.11 -10.14
C PHE A 131 9.99 5.92 -9.14
N TYR A 132 10.12 5.03 -8.16
CA TYR A 132 9.07 4.82 -7.17
C TYR A 132 8.77 6.04 -6.30
N SER A 133 9.72 6.98 -6.16
CA SER A 133 9.47 8.28 -5.51
C SER A 133 8.39 9.13 -6.19
N LEU A 134 8.03 8.81 -7.44
CA LEU A 134 6.88 9.42 -8.11
C LEU A 134 5.55 9.05 -7.44
N VAL A 135 5.43 7.87 -6.82
CA VAL A 135 4.19 7.41 -6.18
C VAL A 135 3.75 8.32 -5.02
N PRO A 136 4.58 8.60 -4.00
CA PRO A 136 4.21 9.56 -2.95
C PRO A 136 3.97 10.95 -3.53
N PHE A 137 4.77 11.38 -4.52
CA PHE A 137 4.59 12.69 -5.15
C PHE A 137 3.20 12.83 -5.82
N THR A 138 2.81 11.88 -6.67
CA THR A 138 1.49 11.89 -7.32
C THR A 138 0.36 11.79 -6.31
N THR A 139 0.57 11.04 -5.23
CA THR A 139 -0.42 10.90 -4.15
C THR A 139 -0.60 12.20 -3.38
N ILE A 140 0.49 12.88 -3.00
CA ILE A 140 0.45 14.20 -2.35
C ILE A 140 -0.21 15.23 -3.27
N MET A 141 0.13 15.23 -4.55
CA MET A 141 -0.47 16.15 -5.53
C MET A 141 -1.98 15.91 -5.67
N THR A 142 -2.42 14.66 -5.76
CA THR A 142 -3.84 14.29 -5.82
C THR A 142 -4.57 14.67 -4.53
N PHE A 143 -3.95 14.41 -3.38
CA PHE A 143 -4.50 14.76 -2.07
C PHE A 143 -4.65 16.28 -1.92
N ALA A 144 -3.63 17.05 -2.31
CA ALA A 144 -3.68 18.51 -2.29
C ALA A 144 -4.76 19.07 -3.21
N LEU A 145 -4.89 18.53 -4.43
CA LEU A 145 -5.94 18.90 -5.37
C LEU A 145 -7.33 18.65 -4.77
N LEU A 146 -7.57 17.46 -4.20
CA LEU A 146 -8.85 17.12 -3.58
C LEU A 146 -9.12 17.87 -2.27
N ALA A 147 -8.08 18.28 -1.53
CA ALA A 147 -8.22 19.12 -0.35
C ALA A 147 -8.60 20.57 -0.70
N VAL A 148 -8.07 21.09 -1.81
CA VAL A 148 -8.37 22.45 -2.31
C VAL A 148 -9.71 22.51 -3.04
N LEU A 149 -10.16 21.41 -3.64
CA LEU A 149 -11.36 21.37 -4.47
C LEU A 149 -12.63 21.93 -3.78
N PRO A 150 -12.99 21.57 -2.53
CA PRO A 150 -14.15 22.17 -1.86
C PRO A 150 -14.00 23.64 -1.51
N LEU A 151 -12.78 24.15 -1.44
CA LEU A 151 -12.53 25.56 -1.16
C LEU A 151 -12.73 26.41 -2.42
N VAL A 152 -12.36 25.88 -3.58
CA VAL A 152 -12.41 26.60 -4.86
C VAL A 152 -13.76 26.42 -5.55
N ALA A 153 -14.23 25.18 -5.70
CA ALA A 153 -15.44 24.86 -6.47
C ALA A 153 -16.74 25.04 -5.66
N TYR A 154 -16.71 24.72 -4.37
CA TYR A 154 -17.89 24.71 -3.50
C TYR A 154 -17.78 25.77 -2.41
N ARG A 155 -17.74 27.04 -2.84
CA ARG A 155 -17.65 28.18 -1.91
C ARG A 155 -18.91 28.23 -1.06
N LEU A 156 -18.73 28.28 0.25
CA LEU A 156 -19.82 28.49 1.18
C LEU A 156 -20.25 29.95 1.19
N ASP A 157 -21.54 30.17 1.42
CA ASP A 157 -22.09 31.52 1.53
C ASP A 157 -21.41 32.29 2.67
N PRO A 158 -20.96 33.54 2.40
CA PRO A 158 -20.27 34.36 3.39
C PRO A 158 -21.17 34.73 4.57
N ASP A 159 -22.49 34.72 4.35
CA ASP A 159 -23.51 35.05 5.36
C ASP A 159 -23.79 33.88 6.32
N SER A 160 -23.24 32.69 6.06
CA SER A 160 -23.33 31.58 6.97
C SER A 160 -22.53 31.86 8.26
N PRO A 161 -23.08 31.56 9.46
CA PRO A 161 -22.39 31.82 10.72
C PRO A 161 -20.98 31.23 10.72
N HIS A 162 -19.97 32.06 11.00
CA HIS A 162 -18.54 31.74 10.87
C HIS A 162 -18.02 30.62 11.79
N SER A 163 -18.84 30.10 12.71
CA SER A 163 -18.48 28.95 13.56
C SER A 163 -19.67 28.00 13.78
N PRO A 164 -20.11 27.25 12.76
CA PRO A 164 -21.19 26.28 12.93
C PRO A 164 -20.71 24.99 13.61
N TYR A 165 -19.40 24.84 13.80
CA TYR A 165 -18.82 23.62 14.35
C TYR A 165 -18.81 23.65 15.88
N PRO A 166 -19.31 22.60 16.57
CA PRO A 166 -19.38 22.53 18.03
C PRO A 166 -18.03 22.19 18.67
N TYR A 167 -16.91 22.69 18.12
CA TYR A 167 -15.58 22.33 18.55
C TYR A 167 -15.01 23.29 19.57
N SER A 168 -14.24 22.73 20.50
CA SER A 168 -13.45 23.49 21.46
C SER A 168 -12.33 24.26 20.73
N PRO A 169 -11.94 25.47 21.19
CA PRO A 169 -10.87 26.26 20.57
C PRO A 169 -9.53 25.53 20.43
N TYR A 170 -9.27 24.51 21.26
CA TYR A 170 -8.02 23.74 21.26
C TYR A 170 -7.91 22.75 20.10
N LEU A 171 -9.02 22.34 19.50
CA LEU A 171 -9.07 21.36 18.41
C LEU A 171 -9.96 21.91 17.29
N PRO A 172 -9.46 22.93 16.56
CA PRO A 172 -10.23 23.53 15.47
C PRO A 172 -10.42 22.54 14.32
N TYR A 173 -11.53 22.71 13.60
CA TYR A 173 -11.72 22.10 12.28
C TYR A 173 -10.50 22.41 11.38
N PRO A 174 -9.93 21.45 10.63
CA PRO A 174 -10.43 20.08 10.34
C PRO A 174 -9.88 18.93 11.20
N LEU A 175 -9.17 19.21 12.29
CA LEU A 175 -8.38 18.20 13.00
C LEU A 175 -9.20 17.04 13.61
N PRO A 176 -10.34 17.29 14.29
CA PRO A 176 -11.14 16.21 14.87
C PRO A 176 -11.63 15.20 13.84
N GLU A 177 -12.09 15.67 12.68
CA GLU A 177 -12.55 14.84 11.57
C GLU A 177 -11.46 13.90 11.06
N MET A 178 -10.25 14.45 10.82
CA MET A 178 -9.12 13.67 10.32
C MET A 178 -8.64 12.64 11.35
N LEU A 179 -8.57 13.02 12.63
CA LEU A 179 -8.12 12.13 13.72
C LEU A 179 -9.10 10.97 13.95
N ILE A 180 -10.41 11.23 13.93
CA ILE A 180 -11.43 10.18 14.10
C ILE A 180 -11.41 9.23 12.89
N ALA A 181 -11.29 9.75 11.67
CA ALA A 181 -11.15 8.93 10.48
C ALA A 181 -9.91 8.02 10.55
N ALA A 182 -8.75 8.58 10.93
CA ALA A 182 -7.51 7.85 11.11
C ALA A 182 -7.61 6.75 12.19
N ALA A 183 -8.24 7.06 13.32
CA ALA A 183 -8.44 6.11 14.41
C ALA A 183 -9.32 4.92 13.98
N LEU A 184 -10.44 5.18 13.28
CA LEU A 184 -11.34 4.13 12.80
C LEU A 184 -10.74 3.32 11.66
N TRP A 185 -9.93 3.93 10.80
CA TRP A 185 -9.15 3.21 9.80
C TRP A 185 -8.14 2.26 10.47
N SER A 186 -7.43 2.74 11.49
CA SER A 186 -6.48 1.92 12.25
C SER A 186 -7.19 0.77 12.99
N MET A 187 -8.39 1.03 13.53
CA MET A 187 -9.22 -0.01 14.14
C MET A 187 -9.68 -1.04 13.10
N SER A 188 -10.03 -0.61 11.88
CA SER A 188 -10.36 -1.51 10.76
C SER A 188 -9.18 -2.44 10.42
N LEU A 189 -7.94 -1.93 10.44
CA LEU A 189 -6.74 -2.76 10.23
C LEU A 189 -6.55 -3.82 11.31
N LEU A 190 -6.69 -3.44 12.59
CA LEU A 190 -6.52 -4.40 13.70
C LEU A 190 -7.60 -5.49 13.66
N LEU A 191 -8.83 -5.12 13.32
CA LEU A 191 -9.93 -6.07 13.12
C LEU A 191 -9.68 -7.00 11.94
N ARG A 192 -9.03 -6.51 10.87
CA ARG A 192 -8.65 -7.33 9.71
C ARG A 192 -7.74 -8.49 10.12
N GLU A 193 -6.66 -8.19 10.83
CA GLU A 193 -5.72 -9.21 11.31
C GLU A 193 -6.41 -10.22 12.23
N PHE A 194 -7.28 -9.73 13.11
CA PHE A 194 -8.08 -10.59 13.98
C PHE A 194 -9.01 -11.53 13.19
N VAL A 195 -9.74 -11.01 12.19
CA VAL A 195 -10.66 -11.80 11.36
C VAL A 195 -9.90 -12.86 10.56
N PHE A 196 -8.75 -12.51 9.97
CA PHE A 196 -7.93 -13.48 9.23
C PHE A 196 -7.28 -14.51 10.15
N SER A 197 -6.82 -14.13 11.34
CA SER A 197 -6.27 -15.06 12.33
C SER A 197 -7.33 -16.05 12.85
N LEU A 198 -8.55 -15.57 13.05
CA LEU A 198 -9.69 -16.42 13.40
C LEU A 198 -10.01 -17.39 12.27
N SER A 199 -10.05 -16.90 11.03
CA SER A 199 -10.25 -17.72 9.84
C SER A 199 -9.16 -18.79 9.70
N SER A 200 -7.88 -18.44 9.84
CA SER A 200 -6.79 -19.42 9.74
C SER A 200 -6.86 -20.48 10.85
N SER A 201 -7.25 -20.09 12.06
CA SER A 201 -7.42 -21.01 13.19
C SER A 201 -8.55 -22.01 12.96
N ILE A 202 -9.68 -21.55 12.40
CA ILE A 202 -10.81 -22.42 12.04
C ILE A 202 -10.44 -23.33 10.86
N SER A 203 -9.73 -22.80 9.85
CA SER A 203 -9.28 -23.57 8.69
C SER A 203 -8.34 -24.71 9.08
N ALA A 204 -7.46 -24.50 10.07
CA ALA A 204 -6.58 -25.55 10.58
C ALA A 204 -7.36 -26.74 11.16
N SER A 205 -8.57 -26.51 11.67
CA SER A 205 -9.44 -27.57 12.21
C SER A 205 -10.26 -28.30 11.15
N LEU A 206 -10.59 -27.66 10.03
CA LEU A 206 -11.55 -28.18 9.03
C LEU A 206 -10.88 -28.77 7.78
N GLY A 207 -9.56 -28.64 7.64
CA GLY A 207 -8.78 -29.20 6.54
C GLY A 207 -8.55 -28.24 5.36
N PRO A 208 -7.70 -28.63 4.39
CA PRO A 208 -7.10 -27.71 3.41
C PRO A 208 -8.11 -27.10 2.43
N TYR A 209 -9.16 -27.82 2.03
CA TYR A 209 -10.16 -27.33 1.08
C TYR A 209 -11.03 -26.20 1.64
N THR A 210 -11.15 -26.10 2.97
CA THR A 210 -11.94 -25.04 3.60
C THR A 210 -11.23 -23.69 3.64
N SER A 211 -9.90 -23.68 3.50
CA SER A 211 -9.08 -22.46 3.60
C SER A 211 -9.49 -21.37 2.61
N MET A 212 -9.80 -21.75 1.36
CA MET A 212 -10.22 -20.82 0.31
C MET A 212 -11.58 -20.20 0.61
N VAL A 213 -12.58 -21.02 0.97
CA VAL A 213 -13.93 -20.53 1.29
C VAL A 213 -13.88 -19.60 2.51
N LEU A 214 -13.07 -19.94 3.50
CA LEU A 214 -12.94 -19.16 4.72
C LEU A 214 -12.19 -17.84 4.49
N SER A 215 -11.19 -17.80 3.60
CA SER A 215 -10.51 -16.55 3.25
C SER A 215 -11.44 -15.59 2.49
N LEU A 216 -12.30 -16.11 1.61
CA LEU A 216 -13.34 -15.33 0.93
C LEU A 216 -14.37 -14.80 1.92
N LEU A 217 -14.81 -15.63 2.87
CA LEU A 217 -15.71 -15.21 3.94
C LEU A 217 -15.06 -14.14 4.82
N ALA A 218 -13.81 -14.33 5.23
CA ALA A 218 -13.04 -13.36 6.02
C ALA A 218 -12.92 -12.02 5.30
N THR A 219 -12.64 -12.04 3.99
CA THR A 219 -12.59 -10.85 3.14
C THR A 219 -13.96 -10.16 3.09
N SER A 220 -15.04 -10.92 2.93
CA SER A 220 -16.40 -10.36 2.92
C SER A 220 -16.77 -9.71 4.26
N VAL A 221 -16.49 -10.37 5.38
CA VAL A 221 -16.74 -9.84 6.73
C VAL A 221 -15.91 -8.57 6.95
N GLN A 222 -14.65 -8.57 6.53
CA GLN A 222 -13.79 -7.40 6.65
C GLN A 222 -14.30 -6.22 5.81
N THR A 223 -14.75 -6.45 4.57
CA THR A 223 -15.31 -5.36 3.74
C THR A 223 -16.56 -4.75 4.40
N ILE A 224 -17.44 -5.58 4.95
CA ILE A 224 -18.62 -5.13 5.70
C ILE A 224 -18.21 -4.30 6.92
N ILE A 225 -17.28 -4.80 7.74
CA ILE A 225 -16.76 -4.08 8.91
C ILE A 225 -16.20 -2.72 8.49
N THR A 226 -15.41 -2.68 7.42
CA THR A 226 -14.79 -1.45 6.93
C THR A 226 -15.84 -0.41 6.52
N VAL A 227 -16.85 -0.81 5.74
CA VAL A 227 -17.95 0.07 5.33
C VAL A 227 -18.76 0.56 6.54
N LEU A 228 -19.02 -0.32 7.50
CA LEU A 228 -19.72 0.06 8.74
C LEU A 228 -18.91 1.04 9.59
N LEU A 229 -17.58 0.91 9.63
CA LEU A 229 -16.70 1.86 10.32
C LEU A 229 -16.61 3.22 9.61
N GLN A 230 -16.65 3.23 8.27
CA GLN A 230 -16.79 4.47 7.52
C GLN A 230 -18.11 5.17 7.88
N LEU A 231 -19.23 4.45 7.90
CA LEU A 231 -20.52 5.01 8.32
C LEU A 231 -20.49 5.45 9.79
N ALA A 232 -19.87 4.66 10.68
CA ALA A 232 -19.75 4.98 12.10
C ALA A 232 -18.96 6.28 12.34
N SER A 233 -17.96 6.60 11.51
CA SER A 233 -17.23 7.87 11.63
C SER A 233 -18.14 9.09 11.46
N VAL A 234 -19.09 9.03 10.53
CA VAL A 234 -20.08 10.10 10.27
C VAL A 234 -21.01 10.26 11.48
N VAL A 235 -21.45 9.13 12.04
CA VAL A 235 -22.33 9.10 13.22
C VAL A 235 -21.61 9.62 14.47
N LEU A 236 -20.37 9.18 14.72
CA LEU A 236 -19.57 9.58 15.89
C LEU A 236 -19.22 11.07 15.86
N LEU A 237 -19.01 11.63 14.68
CA LEU A 237 -18.78 13.07 14.50
C LEU A 237 -20.06 13.90 14.59
N LEU A 238 -21.22 13.26 14.77
CA LEU A 238 -22.53 13.91 14.85
C LEU A 238 -22.73 14.89 13.67
N ILE A 239 -22.37 14.45 12.47
CA ILE A 239 -22.61 15.23 11.26
C ILE A 239 -24.13 15.17 10.99
N GLY A 240 -24.81 16.28 11.22
CA GLY A 240 -26.24 16.44 11.01
C GLY A 240 -26.56 17.45 9.90
N PRO A 241 -27.78 17.41 9.34
CA PRO A 241 -28.21 18.36 8.31
C PRO A 241 -28.37 19.77 8.88
N SER A 242 -27.98 20.78 8.10
CA SER A 242 -28.20 22.19 8.48
C SER A 242 -29.69 22.55 8.46
N PRO A 243 -30.19 23.38 9.39
CA PRO A 243 -31.63 23.66 9.57
C PRO A 243 -32.31 24.42 8.41
N GLY A 244 -31.59 24.76 7.34
CA GLY A 244 -32.13 25.45 6.16
C GLY A 244 -32.42 24.55 4.96
N PHE A 245 -31.96 23.29 4.96
CA PHE A 245 -32.05 22.41 3.79
C PHE A 245 -32.81 21.13 4.12
N THR A 246 -33.79 20.78 3.29
CA THR A 246 -34.57 19.53 3.43
C THR A 246 -33.78 18.31 2.97
N HIS A 247 -32.74 18.50 2.17
CA HIS A 247 -31.91 17.46 1.57
C HIS A 247 -30.43 17.84 1.68
N PRO A 248 -29.50 16.86 1.73
CA PRO A 248 -28.07 17.16 1.77
C PRO A 248 -27.65 17.79 0.44
N THR A 249 -27.22 19.05 0.51
CA THR A 249 -26.68 19.80 -0.63
C THR A 249 -25.22 20.16 -0.35
N TRP A 250 -24.44 20.45 -1.40
CA TRP A 250 -23.05 20.87 -1.25
C TRP A 250 -22.87 22.22 -0.53
N HIS A 251 -23.95 23.01 -0.41
CA HIS A 251 -23.97 24.26 0.36
C HIS A 251 -23.97 24.01 1.87
N ASP A 252 -24.30 22.80 2.32
CA ASP A 252 -24.29 22.43 3.73
C ASP A 252 -22.85 22.28 4.26
N HIS A 253 -22.59 22.76 5.48
CA HIS A 253 -21.35 22.50 6.22
C HIS A 253 -21.06 21.00 6.38
N ALA A 254 -22.12 20.18 6.42
CA ALA A 254 -22.01 18.73 6.47
C ALA A 254 -21.19 18.18 5.30
N PHE A 255 -21.34 18.74 4.09
CA PHE A 255 -20.58 18.30 2.90
C PHE A 255 -19.08 18.46 3.12
N ARG A 256 -18.63 19.64 3.60
CA ARG A 256 -17.21 19.89 3.88
C ARG A 256 -16.66 19.02 5.01
N ARG A 257 -17.44 18.76 6.05
CA ARG A 257 -17.01 17.88 7.15
C ARG A 257 -16.82 16.45 6.66
N VAL A 258 -17.80 15.90 5.94
CA VAL A 258 -17.70 14.56 5.33
C VAL A 258 -16.50 14.48 4.39
N TRP A 259 -16.30 15.49 3.56
CA TRP A 259 -15.15 15.56 2.65
C TRP A 259 -13.83 15.45 3.42
N THR A 260 -13.69 16.20 4.51
CA THR A 260 -12.50 16.15 5.35
C THR A 260 -12.33 14.80 6.06
N VAL A 261 -13.40 14.20 6.58
CA VAL A 261 -13.35 12.84 7.16
C VAL A 261 -12.83 11.84 6.12
N ALA A 262 -13.34 11.93 4.90
CA ALA A 262 -12.93 11.07 3.80
C ALA A 262 -11.45 11.28 3.44
N LEU A 263 -10.97 12.53 3.39
CA LEU A 263 -9.55 12.82 3.21
C LEU A 263 -8.70 12.28 4.36
N GLY A 264 -9.16 12.37 5.61
CA GLY A 264 -8.47 11.77 6.75
C GLY A 264 -8.27 10.26 6.58
N TRP A 265 -9.35 9.55 6.20
CA TRP A 265 -9.30 8.11 5.92
C TRP A 265 -8.37 7.77 4.75
N ALA A 266 -8.57 8.44 3.61
CA ALA A 266 -7.78 8.26 2.40
C ALA A 266 -6.29 8.57 2.62
N GLY A 267 -5.98 9.57 3.45
CA GLY A 267 -4.61 9.95 3.79
C GLY A 267 -3.86 8.85 4.53
N VAL A 268 -4.48 8.24 5.55
CA VAL A 268 -3.84 7.14 6.27
C VAL A 268 -3.69 5.90 5.39
N GLU A 269 -4.72 5.59 4.59
CA GLU A 269 -4.68 4.50 3.61
C GLU A 269 -3.54 4.68 2.59
N ALA A 270 -3.37 5.90 2.09
CA ALA A 270 -2.28 6.27 1.20
C ALA A 270 -0.90 6.10 1.85
N ILE A 271 -0.72 6.57 3.09
CA ILE A 271 0.56 6.47 3.82
C ILE A 271 0.96 5.01 4.01
N VAL A 272 0.05 4.17 4.52
CA VAL A 272 0.35 2.75 4.75
C VAL A 272 0.58 2.03 3.42
N GLY A 273 -0.20 2.37 2.39
CA GLY A 273 0.02 1.86 1.06
C GLY A 273 1.41 2.19 0.49
N ILE A 274 1.86 3.44 0.61
CA ILE A 274 3.19 3.86 0.16
C ILE A 274 4.27 3.10 0.94
N LYS A 275 4.13 3.01 2.27
CA LYS A 275 5.05 2.26 3.13
C LYS A 275 5.17 0.80 2.69
N GLN A 276 4.04 0.11 2.51
CA GLN A 276 4.00 -1.27 2.03
C GLN A 276 4.66 -1.43 0.66
N GLY A 277 4.48 -0.45 -0.23
CA GLY A 277 5.11 -0.48 -1.54
C GLY A 277 6.64 -0.35 -1.49
N TYR A 278 7.17 0.48 -0.58
CA TYR A 278 8.62 0.52 -0.34
C TYR A 278 9.14 -0.77 0.27
N GLU A 279 8.44 -1.34 1.26
CA GLU A 279 8.79 -2.63 1.86
C GLU A 279 8.85 -3.73 0.77
N ASN A 280 7.84 -3.79 -0.10
CA ASN A 280 7.79 -4.71 -1.24
C ASN A 280 8.98 -4.54 -2.21
N ILE A 281 9.39 -3.31 -2.49
CA ILE A 281 10.55 -3.04 -3.37
C ILE A 281 11.87 -3.40 -2.68
N THR A 282 11.98 -3.19 -1.36
CA THR A 282 13.20 -3.51 -0.62
C THR A 282 13.53 -5.00 -0.61
N LEU A 283 12.53 -5.89 -0.80
CA LEU A 283 12.74 -7.33 -0.99
C LEU A 283 13.60 -7.67 -2.21
N TYR A 284 13.70 -6.76 -3.19
CA TYR A 284 14.48 -6.96 -4.42
C TYR A 284 15.89 -6.34 -4.35
N ARG A 285 16.26 -5.72 -3.23
CA ARG A 285 17.55 -5.02 -3.07
C ARG A 285 18.75 -5.91 -3.39
N ASP A 286 18.73 -7.16 -2.90
CA ASP A 286 19.86 -8.08 -3.00
C ASP A 286 19.83 -8.96 -4.25
N VAL A 287 18.78 -8.78 -5.07
CA VAL A 287 18.49 -9.60 -6.25
C VAL A 287 18.73 -8.83 -7.55
N LEU A 288 18.65 -7.50 -7.49
CA LEU A 288 18.88 -6.64 -8.64
C LEU A 288 20.36 -6.52 -8.95
N VAL A 289 20.77 -7.07 -10.10
CA VAL A 289 22.15 -7.04 -10.60
C VAL A 289 22.27 -6.02 -11.72
N HIS A 290 23.30 -5.18 -11.64
CA HIS A 290 23.65 -4.29 -12.73
C HIS A 290 24.51 -5.06 -13.75
N VAL A 291 23.86 -5.57 -14.79
CA VAL A 291 24.57 -6.11 -15.96
C VAL A 291 25.09 -4.91 -16.76
N LYS A 292 26.38 -4.62 -16.65
CA LYS A 292 27.06 -3.68 -17.55
C LYS A 292 27.45 -4.49 -18.78
N ARG A 293 26.83 -4.22 -19.94
CA ARG A 293 27.31 -4.81 -21.20
C ARG A 293 28.76 -4.36 -21.36
N ILE A 294 29.68 -5.31 -21.39
CA ILE A 294 31.04 -5.06 -21.84
C ILE A 294 30.90 -5.04 -23.34
N SER A 295 31.01 -3.86 -23.96
CA SER A 295 31.00 -3.77 -25.42
C SER A 295 32.08 -4.73 -25.94
N PRO A 296 31.83 -5.56 -26.95
CA PRO A 296 32.85 -6.43 -27.51
C PRO A 296 34.09 -5.64 -27.97
N GLU A 297 33.94 -4.35 -28.27
CA GLU A 297 35.05 -3.43 -28.55
C GLU A 297 35.93 -3.14 -27.32
N ASP A 298 35.35 -3.05 -26.12
CA ASP A 298 36.09 -2.90 -24.86
C ASP A 298 36.71 -4.23 -24.39
N ALA A 299 36.14 -5.36 -24.82
CA ALA A 299 36.68 -6.69 -24.59
C ALA A 299 37.83 -7.04 -25.55
N GLN A 300 38.13 -6.20 -26.55
CA GLN A 300 39.40 -6.27 -27.26
C GLN A 300 40.50 -5.86 -26.30
N ILE A 301 40.96 -6.85 -25.54
CA ILE A 301 42.20 -6.85 -24.78
C ILE A 301 43.20 -6.04 -25.62
N PRO A 302 43.76 -4.92 -25.09
CA PRO A 302 44.79 -4.19 -25.80
C PRO A 302 45.88 -5.20 -26.07
N THR A 303 45.87 -5.72 -27.29
CA THR A 303 46.82 -6.71 -27.73
C THR A 303 48.09 -5.89 -27.76
N GLU A 304 48.87 -6.00 -26.68
CA GLU A 304 50.17 -5.38 -26.56
C GLU A 304 50.88 -5.71 -27.86
N ARG A 305 50.97 -4.72 -28.75
CA ARG A 305 52.02 -4.68 -29.75
C ARG A 305 53.30 -4.55 -28.95
N SER A 306 53.78 -5.71 -28.50
CA SER A 306 55.14 -6.04 -28.15
C SER A 306 56.01 -5.59 -29.32
N SER A 307 56.29 -4.30 -29.32
CA SER A 307 57.30 -3.66 -30.14
C SER A 307 58.58 -3.91 -29.38
N TYR A 308 59.26 -5.02 -29.71
CA TYR A 308 60.65 -5.25 -29.31
C TYR A 308 61.49 -4.06 -29.80
N SER A 309 61.66 -3.05 -28.95
CA SER A 309 62.73 -2.07 -29.09
C SER A 309 63.88 -2.54 -28.23
N GLU A 310 64.69 -3.40 -28.85
CA GLU A 310 66.00 -3.84 -28.39
C GLU A 310 66.95 -2.62 -28.38
N HIS A 311 67.03 -1.89 -27.26
CA HIS A 311 68.12 -0.94 -27.03
C HIS A 311 68.78 -1.19 -25.68
N SER A 312 69.94 -1.82 -25.78
CA SER A 312 70.95 -2.03 -24.77
C SER A 312 71.61 -0.70 -24.36
N SER A 313 71.62 -0.43 -23.05
CA SER A 313 72.64 0.40 -22.40
C SER A 313 72.72 0.11 -20.90
N PRO A 314 73.91 -0.20 -20.36
CA PRO A 314 74.13 -0.33 -18.93
C PRO A 314 74.56 1.03 -18.35
N GLY A 315 73.85 1.52 -17.35
CA GLY A 315 74.15 2.80 -16.72
C GLY A 315 73.60 2.88 -15.30
N ILE A 316 74.47 2.59 -14.34
CA ILE A 316 74.31 2.68 -12.89
C ILE A 316 73.80 4.09 -12.49
N THR A 317 72.87 4.19 -11.53
CA THR A 317 73.01 4.95 -10.25
C THR A 317 71.69 5.39 -9.60
N ARG A 318 71.51 4.93 -8.34
CA ARG A 318 70.81 5.49 -7.16
C ARG A 318 69.29 5.75 -7.15
N GLN A 319 68.66 5.03 -6.21
CA GLN A 319 67.90 5.56 -5.07
C GLN A 319 67.18 6.90 -5.29
N THR A 320 65.84 6.88 -5.25
CA THR A 320 65.05 7.53 -4.19
C THR A 320 63.55 7.24 -4.36
N THR A 321 62.90 7.04 -3.21
CA THR A 321 61.44 7.17 -2.99
C THR A 321 60.50 6.12 -3.61
N ARG A 322 60.50 4.99 -2.91
CA ARG A 322 59.39 4.07 -2.65
C ARG A 322 58.10 4.82 -2.26
N GLY A 323 57.34 5.28 -3.25
CA GLY A 323 55.93 5.61 -3.12
C GLY A 323 55.13 4.47 -3.71
N SER A 324 54.70 3.52 -2.87
CA SER A 324 53.78 2.46 -3.25
C SER A 324 52.45 3.09 -3.64
N GLN A 325 52.31 3.45 -4.91
CA GLN A 325 51.02 3.73 -5.51
C GLN A 325 50.39 2.35 -5.73
N GLU A 326 49.75 1.83 -4.69
CA GLU A 326 48.73 0.79 -4.82
C GLU A 326 47.73 1.30 -5.85
N LEU A 327 47.88 0.82 -7.09
CA LEU A 327 46.80 0.75 -8.05
C LEU A 327 45.72 -0.08 -7.39
N LEU A 328 44.83 0.60 -6.67
CA LEU A 328 43.50 0.15 -6.32
C LEU A 328 42.79 -0.15 -7.64
N PHE A 329 43.03 -1.36 -8.16
CA PHE A 329 42.03 -2.05 -8.94
C PHE A 329 40.82 -2.14 -8.02
N GLU A 330 39.90 -1.21 -8.23
CA GLU A 330 38.53 -1.30 -7.74
C GLU A 330 37.93 -2.53 -8.43
N GLU A 331 38.22 -3.71 -7.85
CA GLU A 331 37.65 -4.97 -8.30
C GLU A 331 36.15 -4.77 -8.35
N PRO A 332 35.50 -4.93 -9.52
CA PRO A 332 34.06 -4.83 -9.61
C PRO A 332 33.47 -5.96 -8.76
N HIS A 333 33.00 -5.61 -7.56
CA HIS A 333 32.37 -6.46 -6.56
C HIS A 333 31.00 -7.02 -7.03
N GLY A 334 30.91 -7.48 -8.28
CA GLY A 334 29.67 -7.92 -8.94
C GLY A 334 29.43 -9.42 -8.89
N GLU A 335 30.46 -10.25 -8.71
CA GLU A 335 30.29 -11.70 -8.59
C GLU A 335 29.98 -12.08 -7.15
N ARG A 336 28.81 -12.69 -6.95
CA ARG A 336 28.36 -13.27 -5.68
C ARG A 336 29.49 -14.08 -5.07
N GLN A 337 30.07 -13.58 -3.97
CA GLN A 337 30.83 -14.44 -3.08
C GLN A 337 29.91 -15.61 -2.71
N PRO A 338 30.32 -16.87 -2.92
CA PRO A 338 29.51 -18.02 -2.55
C PRO A 338 29.12 -17.89 -1.07
N LEU A 339 27.88 -18.28 -0.71
CA LEU A 339 27.32 -18.22 0.66
C LEU A 339 28.21 -18.90 1.71
N LEU A 340 29.17 -19.71 1.28
CA LEU A 340 30.36 -20.05 2.03
C LEU A 340 31.57 -19.47 1.29
N GLN A 341 31.97 -18.24 1.62
CA GLN A 341 33.30 -17.77 1.25
C GLN A 341 34.23 -18.71 1.99
N LYS A 342 34.84 -19.63 1.23
CA LYS A 342 35.75 -20.65 1.75
C LYS A 342 36.97 -19.89 2.27
N LEU A 343 36.87 -19.40 3.51
CA LEU A 343 37.89 -18.53 4.10
C LEU A 343 39.23 -19.26 4.00
N PRO A 344 40.30 -18.55 3.60
CA PRO A 344 41.61 -19.14 3.46
C PRO A 344 41.97 -19.84 4.79
N GLN A 345 42.19 -21.14 4.70
CA GLN A 345 42.61 -21.98 5.81
C GLN A 345 44.01 -21.56 6.25
N VAL A 346 44.10 -20.56 7.12
CA VAL A 346 45.36 -20.21 7.76
C VAL A 346 45.42 -20.92 9.11
N ASN A 347 46.16 -22.03 9.14
CA ASN A 347 46.70 -22.71 10.33
C ASN A 347 45.69 -23.32 11.33
N GLY A 348 44.73 -24.12 10.85
CA GLY A 348 44.20 -25.29 11.59
C GLY A 348 43.48 -25.08 12.93
N VAL A 349 43.35 -23.85 13.42
CA VAL A 349 42.66 -23.54 14.69
C VAL A 349 41.48 -22.64 14.37
N TYR A 350 40.36 -23.27 14.01
CA TYR A 350 39.07 -22.59 13.90
C TYR A 350 38.60 -22.15 15.29
N ARG A 351 39.06 -20.99 15.75
CA ARG A 351 38.27 -20.18 16.69
C ARG A 351 37.30 -19.34 15.88
N PHE A 352 36.34 -20.01 15.21
CA PHE A 352 35.11 -19.32 14.85
C PHE A 352 34.50 -18.86 16.17
N SER A 353 34.47 -17.55 16.39
CA SER A 353 33.70 -16.98 17.48
C SER A 353 32.26 -17.43 17.25
N ARG A 354 31.64 -18.09 18.23
CA ARG A 354 30.23 -18.50 18.18
C ARG A 354 29.30 -17.39 17.67
N LYS A 355 29.67 -16.14 17.97
CA LYS A 355 29.00 -14.91 17.50
C LYS A 355 29.07 -14.68 15.98
N ALA A 356 30.14 -15.12 15.32
CA ALA A 356 30.28 -15.03 13.86
C ALA A 356 29.33 -16.02 13.18
N ILE A 357 29.31 -17.27 13.65
CA ILE A 357 28.37 -18.29 13.16
C ILE A 357 26.92 -17.85 13.41
N GLU A 358 26.62 -17.32 14.60
CA GLU A 358 25.27 -16.84 14.93
C GLU A 358 24.81 -15.68 14.01
N ARG A 359 25.72 -14.76 13.65
CA ARG A 359 25.42 -13.69 12.68
C ARG A 359 25.21 -14.22 11.27
N GLU A 360 26.02 -15.18 10.84
CA GLU A 360 25.88 -15.82 9.52
C GLU A 360 24.54 -16.54 9.42
N VAL A 361 24.17 -17.33 10.44
CA VAL A 361 22.86 -17.98 10.52
C VAL A 361 21.71 -16.97 10.54
N GLN A 362 21.85 -15.85 11.26
CA GLN A 362 20.83 -14.79 11.26
C GLN A 362 20.71 -14.14 9.88
N ASN A 363 21.81 -13.87 9.20
CA ASN A 363 21.82 -13.32 7.84
C ASN A 363 21.19 -14.28 6.83
N ASP A 364 21.51 -15.57 6.92
CA ASP A 364 20.91 -16.61 6.07
C ASP A 364 19.40 -16.73 6.33
N LEU A 365 18.98 -16.64 7.59
CA LEU A 365 17.57 -16.64 7.96
C LEU A 365 16.85 -15.41 7.40
N ASP A 366 17.45 -14.22 7.51
CA ASP A 366 16.89 -12.98 6.97
C ASP A 366 16.77 -13.05 5.43
N LEU A 367 17.76 -13.64 4.76
CA LEU A 367 17.73 -13.86 3.31
C LEU A 367 16.65 -14.88 2.91
N LEU A 368 16.48 -15.96 3.67
CA LEU A 368 15.40 -16.94 3.44
C LEU A 368 14.02 -16.31 3.65
N VAL A 369 13.86 -15.47 4.67
CA VAL A 369 12.61 -14.73 4.91
C VAL A 369 12.34 -13.76 3.77
N ALA A 370 13.35 -13.05 3.28
CA ALA A 370 13.22 -12.14 2.13
C ALA A 370 12.86 -12.89 0.84
N LEU A 371 13.50 -14.03 0.56
CA LEU A 371 13.18 -14.89 -0.59
C LEU A 371 11.75 -15.40 -0.54
N LYS A 372 11.31 -15.90 0.63
CA LYS A 372 9.94 -16.38 0.82
C LYS A 372 8.92 -15.25 0.65
N ALA A 373 9.18 -14.08 1.25
CA ALA A 373 8.29 -12.93 1.11
C ALA A 373 8.19 -12.46 -0.34
N ARG A 374 9.29 -12.54 -1.10
CA ARG A 374 9.30 -12.24 -2.54
C ARG A 374 8.47 -13.24 -3.34
N GLU A 375 8.65 -14.53 -3.09
CA GLU A 375 7.90 -15.61 -3.75
C GLU A 375 6.39 -15.48 -3.50
N GLU A 376 5.97 -15.24 -2.26
CA GLU A 376 4.55 -15.01 -1.91
C GLU A 376 3.98 -13.79 -2.66
N LEU A 377 4.79 -12.73 -2.81
CA LEU A 377 4.37 -11.51 -3.50
C LEU A 377 4.25 -11.72 -5.02
N GLU A 378 5.20 -12.45 -5.60
CA GLU A 378 5.20 -12.88 -7.01
C GLU A 378 4.00 -13.79 -7.31
N GLU A 379 3.65 -14.69 -6.38
CA GLU A 379 2.46 -15.54 -6.48
C GLU A 379 1.17 -14.70 -6.48
N ILE A 380 1.07 -13.69 -5.61
CA ILE A 380 -0.12 -12.82 -5.52
C ILE A 380 -0.33 -11.99 -6.78
N TYR A 381 0.74 -11.40 -7.31
CA TYR A 381 0.65 -10.54 -8.51
C TYR A 381 0.72 -11.31 -9.83
N GLY A 382 1.23 -12.54 -9.80
CA GLY A 382 1.53 -13.36 -10.98
C GLY A 382 2.80 -12.92 -11.73
N ILE A 383 3.43 -11.82 -11.33
CA ILE A 383 4.64 -11.25 -11.92
C ILE A 383 5.53 -10.61 -10.83
N PRO A 384 6.86 -10.53 -11.04
CA PRO A 384 7.75 -9.79 -10.15
C PRO A 384 7.37 -8.32 -10.07
N VAL A 385 7.39 -7.77 -8.85
CA VAL A 385 6.94 -6.40 -8.56
C VAL A 385 7.77 -5.36 -9.30
N ILE A 386 9.04 -5.67 -9.58
CA ILE A 386 9.94 -4.79 -10.34
C ILE A 386 9.49 -4.57 -11.80
N HIS A 387 8.70 -5.48 -12.36
CA HIS A 387 8.16 -5.35 -13.72
C HIS A 387 6.83 -4.58 -13.75
N ILE A 388 6.19 -4.37 -12.59
CA ILE A 388 4.98 -3.56 -12.52
C ILE A 388 5.37 -2.10 -12.78
N PRO A 389 4.87 -1.47 -13.85
CA PRO A 389 5.22 -0.10 -14.15
C PRO A 389 4.81 0.85 -13.02
N VAL A 390 5.68 1.78 -12.65
CA VAL A 390 5.43 2.70 -11.53
C VAL A 390 4.14 3.51 -11.72
N PHE A 391 3.76 3.83 -12.96
CA PHE A 391 2.51 4.54 -13.24
C PHE A 391 1.26 3.76 -12.76
N ILE A 392 1.29 2.42 -12.79
CA ILE A 392 0.20 1.58 -12.26
C ILE A 392 0.11 1.73 -10.75
N SER A 393 1.26 1.80 -10.05
CA SER A 393 1.30 2.09 -8.62
C SER A 393 0.77 3.49 -8.31
N CYS A 394 1.11 4.50 -9.11
CA CYS A 394 0.56 5.85 -8.98
C CYS A 394 -0.97 5.85 -9.14
N LEU A 395 -1.49 5.23 -10.21
CA LEU A 395 -2.92 5.11 -10.48
C LEU A 395 -3.65 4.37 -9.36
N HIS A 396 -3.05 3.31 -8.83
CA HIS A 396 -3.62 2.56 -7.72
C HIS A 396 -3.79 3.42 -6.46
N ARG A 397 -2.85 4.35 -6.18
CA ARG A 397 -2.98 5.29 -5.05
C ARG A 397 -4.04 6.35 -5.30
N VAL A 398 -4.10 6.91 -6.51
CA VAL A 398 -5.18 7.84 -6.91
C VAL A 398 -6.54 7.17 -6.75
N ASN A 399 -6.63 5.92 -7.21
CA ASN A 399 -7.84 5.10 -7.11
C ASN A 399 -8.30 4.92 -5.65
N ALA A 400 -7.40 4.54 -4.74
CA ALA A 400 -7.73 4.38 -3.33
C ALA A 400 -8.31 5.67 -2.71
N VAL A 401 -7.71 6.83 -3.03
CA VAL A 401 -8.19 8.13 -2.56
C VAL A 401 -9.57 8.46 -3.11
N LEU A 402 -9.78 8.28 -4.42
CA LEU A 402 -11.09 8.52 -5.06
C LEU A 402 -12.16 7.57 -4.54
N ASN A 403 -11.81 6.29 -4.33
CA ASN A 403 -12.72 5.27 -3.81
C ASN A 403 -13.21 5.65 -2.41
N SER A 404 -12.28 5.97 -1.50
CA SER A 404 -12.61 6.39 -0.14
C SER A 404 -13.49 7.63 -0.16
N LEU A 405 -13.11 8.66 -0.93
CA LEU A 405 -13.89 9.88 -1.05
C LEU A 405 -15.31 9.62 -1.56
N GLY A 406 -15.46 8.83 -2.62
CA GLY A 406 -16.74 8.46 -3.20
C GLY A 406 -17.62 7.66 -2.23
N THR A 407 -17.07 6.67 -1.51
CA THR A 407 -17.86 5.89 -0.54
C THR A 407 -18.33 6.75 0.61
N PHE A 408 -17.47 7.62 1.16
CA PHE A 408 -17.86 8.53 2.23
C PHE A 408 -18.97 9.49 1.80
N LEU A 409 -18.85 10.10 0.63
CA LEU A 409 -19.87 11.00 0.10
C LEU A 409 -21.21 10.28 -0.09
N LEU A 410 -21.20 9.08 -0.65
CA LEU A 410 -22.42 8.34 -0.94
C LEU A 410 -23.08 7.81 0.34
N LEU A 411 -22.31 7.23 1.26
CA LEU A 411 -22.80 6.72 2.55
C LEU A 411 -23.34 7.85 3.44
N SER A 412 -22.64 8.97 3.52
CA SER A 412 -23.06 10.11 4.33
C SER A 412 -24.30 10.80 3.76
N ALA A 413 -24.41 10.99 2.44
CA ALA A 413 -25.61 11.55 1.82
C ALA A 413 -26.83 10.66 2.08
N ALA A 414 -26.67 9.34 1.93
CA ALA A 414 -27.73 8.39 2.23
C ALA A 414 -28.10 8.37 3.72
N TYR A 415 -27.12 8.51 4.61
CA TYR A 415 -27.33 8.61 6.05
C TYR A 415 -28.08 9.89 6.43
N LEU A 416 -27.69 11.04 5.90
CA LEU A 416 -28.33 12.33 6.19
C LEU A 416 -29.76 12.41 5.63
N ARG A 417 -30.07 11.67 4.56
CA ARG A 417 -31.45 11.50 4.07
C ARG A 417 -32.27 10.55 4.94
N SER A 418 -31.64 9.72 5.78
CA SER A 418 -32.26 8.71 6.65
C SER A 418 -32.93 9.33 7.88
N PRO A 419 -34.07 8.80 8.38
CA PRO A 419 -34.64 9.23 9.66
C PRO A 419 -33.76 8.91 10.89
N LEU A 420 -32.62 8.23 10.68
CA LEU A 420 -31.62 7.94 11.72
C LEU A 420 -30.69 9.13 11.98
N ALA A 421 -30.62 10.10 11.06
CA ALA A 421 -29.86 11.31 11.29
C ALA A 421 -30.47 12.06 12.48
N PRO A 422 -29.68 12.53 13.45
CA PRO A 422 -30.18 13.29 14.58
C PRO A 422 -30.87 14.55 14.04
N SER A 423 -32.19 14.60 14.14
CA SER A 423 -32.93 15.84 13.91
C SER A 423 -32.54 16.79 15.02
N VAL A 424 -31.93 17.93 14.67
CA VAL A 424 -31.73 19.02 15.62
C VAL A 424 -33.11 19.30 16.23
N PRO A 425 -33.29 19.19 17.56
CA PRO A 425 -34.56 19.47 18.19
C PRO A 425 -34.88 20.92 17.86
N GLU A 426 -35.80 21.10 16.93
CA GLU A 426 -36.33 22.39 16.51
C GLU A 426 -36.78 23.07 17.80
N ARG A 427 -36.06 24.14 18.18
CA ARG A 427 -36.32 24.85 19.43
C ARG A 427 -37.79 25.25 19.38
N ILE A 428 -38.57 24.62 20.26
CA ILE A 428 -40.01 24.74 20.39
C ILE A 428 -40.36 26.22 20.57
N HIS A 429 -40.66 26.90 19.48
CA HIS A 429 -41.33 28.18 19.52
C HIS A 429 -42.55 28.11 18.60
N THR A 430 -43.70 28.09 19.28
CA THR A 430 -45.06 28.41 18.82
C THR A 430 -45.92 27.29 18.22
N PHE A 431 -46.67 26.65 19.13
CA PHE A 431 -48.10 26.35 19.04
C PHE A 431 -48.79 26.57 17.68
N TYR A 432 -48.92 25.51 16.88
CA TYR A 432 -50.04 25.38 15.94
C TYR A 432 -50.65 23.98 16.05
N PRO A 433 -51.81 23.83 16.72
CA PRO A 433 -52.56 22.59 16.74
C PRO A 433 -53.55 22.63 15.56
N LEU A 434 -53.31 21.83 14.51
CA LEU A 434 -54.27 21.36 13.48
C LEU A 434 -53.57 21.20 12.13
N ASN A 435 -52.73 20.17 12.00
CA ASN A 435 -52.34 19.66 10.69
C ASN A 435 -52.23 18.13 10.82
N LEU A 436 -53.29 17.42 10.45
CA LEU A 436 -53.37 15.94 10.45
C LEU A 436 -52.82 15.34 9.13
N LEU A 437 -52.74 16.14 8.06
CA LEU A 437 -52.16 15.81 6.76
C LEU A 437 -50.64 15.50 6.74
N PRO A 438 -49.75 16.18 7.52
CA PRO A 438 -48.31 15.91 7.49
C PRO A 438 -47.95 14.55 8.09
N HIS A 439 -48.83 13.90 8.86
CA HIS A 439 -48.47 12.64 9.48
C HIS A 439 -48.41 11.48 8.47
N ILE A 440 -49.34 11.44 7.51
CA ILE A 440 -49.38 10.42 6.45
C ILE A 440 -48.23 10.63 5.46
N VAL A 441 -47.94 11.88 5.10
CA VAL A 441 -46.80 12.22 4.23
C VAL A 441 -45.47 11.96 4.93
N ALA A 442 -45.35 12.27 6.21
CA ALA A 442 -44.15 11.96 6.99
C ALA A 442 -43.92 10.45 7.11
N GLU A 443 -44.98 9.65 7.25
CA GLU A 443 -44.86 8.20 7.35
C GLU A 443 -44.48 7.55 6.00
N ALA A 444 -45.03 8.05 4.88
CA ALA A 444 -44.65 7.64 3.54
C ALA A 444 -43.19 8.02 3.20
N LEU A 445 -42.76 9.25 3.51
CA LEU A 445 -41.37 9.70 3.34
C LEU A 445 -40.39 8.92 4.23
N LYS A 446 -40.81 8.58 5.46
CA LYS A 446 -40.00 7.76 6.39
C LYS A 446 -39.77 6.34 5.85
N LYS A 447 -40.74 5.76 5.13
CA LYS A 447 -40.58 4.45 4.47
C LYS A 447 -39.62 4.53 3.29
N GLN A 448 -39.77 5.53 2.42
CA GLN A 448 -38.90 5.73 1.24
C GLN A 448 -37.43 6.03 1.62
N SER A 449 -37.24 6.78 2.70
CA SER A 449 -35.91 7.14 3.17
C SER A 449 -35.11 5.93 3.71
N ARG A 450 -35.76 5.01 4.44
CA ARG A 450 -35.10 3.78 4.92
C ARG A 450 -34.65 2.89 3.77
N THR A 451 -35.46 2.77 2.72
CA THR A 451 -35.12 1.96 1.55
C THR A 451 -33.91 2.50 0.81
N LEU A 452 -33.74 3.83 0.76
CA LEU A 452 -32.60 4.46 0.09
C LEU A 452 -31.29 4.17 0.83
N LEU A 453 -31.23 4.35 2.16
CA LEU A 453 -30.03 4.02 2.94
C LEU A 453 -29.65 2.55 2.84
N SER A 454 -30.63 1.63 2.92
CA SER A 454 -30.34 0.21 2.78
C SER A 454 -29.85 -0.16 1.38
N ALA A 455 -30.42 0.46 0.34
CA ALA A 455 -30.03 0.19 -1.05
C ALA A 455 -28.62 0.74 -1.34
N THR A 456 -28.29 1.95 -0.89
CA THR A 456 -26.96 2.53 -1.06
C THR A 456 -25.92 1.75 -0.26
N LEU A 457 -26.23 1.35 0.98
CA LEU A 457 -25.32 0.55 1.80
C LEU A 457 -25.05 -0.82 1.15
N ALA A 458 -26.10 -1.52 0.71
CA ALA A 458 -25.95 -2.79 -0.01
C ALA A 458 -25.16 -2.63 -1.31
N GLY A 459 -25.43 -1.56 -2.07
CA GLY A 459 -24.71 -1.25 -3.31
C GLY A 459 -23.22 -0.97 -3.08
N VAL A 460 -22.89 -0.17 -2.07
CA VAL A 460 -21.49 0.11 -1.69
C VAL A 460 -20.79 -1.15 -1.21
N ILE A 461 -21.43 -1.94 -0.33
CA ILE A 461 -20.86 -3.22 0.13
C ILE A 461 -20.62 -4.16 -1.06
N LEU A 462 -21.59 -4.28 -1.98
CA LEU A 462 -21.43 -5.12 -3.16
C LEU A 462 -20.27 -4.65 -4.04
N CYS A 463 -20.15 -3.35 -4.30
CA CYS A 463 -19.05 -2.79 -5.08
C CYS A 463 -17.67 -2.99 -4.40
N GLN A 464 -17.58 -2.78 -3.08
CA GLN A 464 -16.33 -3.01 -2.36
C GLN A 464 -15.99 -4.51 -2.27
N LEU A 465 -17.01 -5.37 -2.15
CA LEU A 465 -16.84 -6.81 -2.17
C LEU A 465 -16.34 -7.28 -3.53
N THR A 466 -16.91 -6.81 -4.64
CA THR A 466 -16.43 -7.19 -5.97
C THR A 466 -14.99 -6.74 -6.20
N LEU A 467 -14.61 -5.52 -5.80
CA LEU A 467 -13.23 -5.05 -5.86
C LEU A 467 -12.29 -5.86 -4.95
N GLY A 468 -12.72 -6.23 -3.74
CA GLY A 468 -11.95 -7.06 -2.82
C GLY A 468 -11.76 -8.49 -3.33
N LEU A 469 -12.79 -9.08 -3.93
CA LEU A 469 -12.71 -10.40 -4.57
C LEU A 469 -11.78 -10.37 -5.80
N LEU A 470 -11.80 -9.28 -6.57
CA LEU A 470 -10.93 -9.09 -7.74
C LEU A 470 -9.45 -8.97 -7.33
N HIS A 471 -9.17 -8.41 -6.14
CA HIS A 471 -7.84 -8.31 -5.55
C HIS A 471 -7.36 -9.62 -4.89
N THR A 472 -8.19 -10.67 -4.83
CA THR A 472 -7.78 -11.94 -4.21
C THR A 472 -6.69 -12.60 -5.07
N ALA A 473 -5.70 -13.22 -4.42
CA ALA A 473 -4.54 -13.87 -5.06
C ALA A 473 -4.90 -14.92 -6.13
N TRP A 474 -6.14 -15.41 -6.15
CA TRP A 474 -6.64 -16.35 -7.16
C TRP A 474 -7.00 -15.68 -8.49
N VAL A 475 -7.48 -14.44 -8.44
CA VAL A 475 -8.08 -13.74 -9.57
C VAL A 475 -7.08 -12.75 -10.16
N LEU A 476 -6.28 -12.10 -9.32
CA LEU A 476 -5.34 -11.08 -9.72
C LEU A 476 -4.29 -11.56 -10.74
N PRO A 477 -3.65 -12.74 -10.58
CA PRO A 477 -2.68 -13.25 -11.56
C PRO A 477 -3.29 -13.55 -12.94
N ARG A 478 -4.59 -13.87 -12.99
CA ARG A 478 -5.28 -14.22 -14.24
C ARG A 478 -5.69 -13.00 -15.05
N ILE A 479 -6.07 -11.92 -14.37
CA ILE A 479 -6.57 -10.69 -14.99
C ILE A 479 -5.42 -9.72 -15.29
N GLY A 480 -4.35 -9.80 -14.50
CA GLY A 480 -3.24 -8.87 -14.54
C GLY A 480 -3.48 -7.62 -13.70
N VAL A 481 -2.41 -7.12 -13.09
CA VAL A 481 -2.44 -5.97 -12.18
C VAL A 481 -2.93 -4.70 -12.88
N ALA A 482 -2.52 -4.47 -14.13
CA ALA A 482 -2.91 -3.29 -14.88
C ALA A 482 -4.42 -3.23 -15.12
N THR A 483 -5.01 -4.32 -15.61
CA THR A 483 -6.46 -4.45 -15.85
C THR A 483 -7.25 -4.24 -14.56
N TYR A 484 -6.80 -4.82 -13.44
CA TYR A 484 -7.40 -4.60 -12.12
C TYR A 484 -7.43 -3.10 -11.76
N VAL A 485 -6.29 -2.41 -11.89
CA VAL A 485 -6.19 -0.99 -11.53
C VAL A 485 -7.09 -0.12 -12.41
N TYR A 486 -7.22 -0.42 -13.71
CA TYR A 486 -8.14 0.30 -14.59
C TYR A 486 -9.61 0.07 -14.24
N ILE A 487 -10.02 -1.18 -13.97
CA ILE A 487 -11.39 -1.50 -13.53
C ILE A 487 -11.69 -0.79 -12.21
N ALA A 488 -10.77 -0.86 -11.26
CA ALA A 488 -10.93 -0.22 -9.96
C ALA A 488 -11.05 1.30 -10.11
N LEU A 489 -10.22 1.93 -10.96
CA LEU A 489 -10.31 3.36 -11.27
C LEU A 489 -11.69 3.76 -11.83
N LEU A 490 -12.24 2.98 -12.76
CA LEU A 490 -13.57 3.23 -13.31
C LEU A 490 -14.66 3.14 -12.23
N VAL A 491 -14.62 2.10 -11.39
CA VAL A 491 -15.57 1.93 -10.28
C VAL A 491 -15.45 3.08 -9.28
N SER A 492 -14.25 3.49 -8.93
CA SER A 492 -14.03 4.57 -7.96
C SER A 492 -14.38 5.95 -8.50
N LEU A 493 -14.17 6.21 -9.80
CA LEU A 493 -14.71 7.40 -10.47
C LEU A 493 -16.24 7.40 -10.46
N ALA A 494 -16.87 6.26 -10.78
CA ALA A 494 -18.32 6.12 -10.74
C ALA A 494 -18.88 6.37 -9.33
N LEU A 495 -18.24 5.82 -8.29
CA LEU A 495 -18.61 6.07 -6.89
C LEU A 495 -18.40 7.53 -6.48
N PHE A 496 -17.30 8.15 -6.91
CA PHE A 496 -17.00 9.55 -6.63
C PHE A 496 -18.03 10.50 -7.25
N PHE A 497 -18.32 10.36 -8.55
CA PHE A 497 -19.33 11.19 -9.22
C PHE A 497 -20.74 10.88 -8.73
N SER A 498 -21.06 9.61 -8.41
CA SER A 498 -22.34 9.27 -7.77
C SER A 498 -22.47 9.95 -6.41
N GLY A 499 -21.40 9.95 -5.61
CA GLY A 499 -21.32 10.70 -4.36
C GLY A 499 -21.61 12.18 -4.58
N LEU A 500 -20.88 12.84 -5.48
CA LEU A 500 -21.10 14.24 -5.83
C LEU A 500 -22.54 14.53 -6.29
N ALA A 501 -23.15 13.64 -7.09
CA ALA A 501 -24.52 13.79 -7.57
C ALA A 501 -25.54 13.70 -6.43
N PHE A 502 -25.31 12.81 -5.46
CA PHE A 502 -26.14 12.72 -4.25
C PHE A 502 -26.09 13.98 -3.37
N TRP A 503 -25.02 14.75 -3.47
CA TRP A 503 -24.85 16.06 -2.83
C TRP A 503 -25.26 17.24 -3.73
N GLU A 504 -25.86 16.98 -4.89
CA GLU A 504 -26.26 18.00 -5.87
C GLU A 504 -25.09 18.89 -6.33
N ALA A 505 -23.86 18.37 -6.27
CA ALA A 505 -22.64 19.11 -6.63
C ALA A 505 -22.37 19.07 -8.16
N LEU A 506 -23.01 18.13 -8.87
CA LEU A 506 -23.04 18.03 -10.32
C LEU A 506 -24.36 18.65 -10.82
N VAL A 507 -24.36 19.95 -11.12
CA VAL A 507 -25.49 20.67 -11.75
C VAL A 507 -25.05 21.23 -13.08
#